data_AF-A0AAU6SZJ2-F1
#
_entry.id   AF-A0AAU6SZJ2-F1
#
_cell.length_a   1.000
_cell.length_b   1.000
_cell.length_c   1.000
_cell.angle_alpha   90.00
_cell.angle_beta   90.00
_cell.angle_gamma   90.00
#
_symmetry.space_group_name_H-M   'P 1'
#
loop_
_entity.id
_entity.type
_entity.pdbx_description
1 polymer ?
#
loop_
_entity_poly.entity_id
_entity_poly.type
_entity_poly.pdbx_seq_one_letter_code
_entity_poly.pdbx_strand_id
1 'polypeptide(L)'
;MMKHTIPFSLSTLWIGLLTSSFAVADVTDTKSPWSGDAKLGFIYSKNSASTLSVNSGALVKYQQEQWRQQLALATFYSYKSDSNDDGTNKYRLIYDIKHDISRHLFVFGNSKYEHDQYATYRHQALAVGGLGATLLDTETTKVDLGLGPGFRHSVRQPSSTVQGSRSDNEWIANAFVQAQSAISQNLAIGASARVDYGDSNTTTSIKGSLSNKLAERLALVFDTEYINNSTVAKGKSRDEIYSTLSLSYAF
;
A
#
# COMPACT_ATOMS: atom_id res chain seq x y z
N MET A 1 23.51 -42.41 17.96
CA MET A 1 22.39 -41.88 17.16
C MET A 1 22.11 -40.44 17.59
N MET A 2 22.73 -39.47 16.91
CA MET A 2 22.49 -38.04 17.13
C MET A 2 21.17 -37.64 16.49
N LYS A 3 20.22 -37.14 17.28
CA LYS A 3 19.02 -36.47 16.79
C LYS A 3 19.44 -35.08 16.32
N HIS A 4 19.46 -34.85 15.01
CA HIS A 4 19.56 -33.51 14.45
C HIS A 4 18.21 -32.80 14.59
N THR A 5 18.10 -31.89 15.56
CA THR A 5 17.06 -30.86 15.60
C THR A 5 17.53 -29.67 14.76
N ILE A 6 16.78 -29.36 13.70
CA ILE A 6 17.00 -28.17 12.86
C ILE A 6 16.34 -26.98 13.58
N PRO A 7 17.05 -25.87 13.85
CA PRO A 7 16.40 -24.69 14.40
C PRO A 7 15.63 -23.95 13.31
N PHE A 8 14.32 -23.77 13.52
CA PHE A 8 13.46 -22.94 12.69
C PHE A 8 13.85 -21.46 12.87
N SER A 9 14.41 -20.85 11.84
CA SER A 9 14.69 -19.41 11.77
C SER A 9 13.48 -18.70 11.14
N LEU A 10 12.66 -18.05 11.96
CA LEU A 10 11.50 -17.28 11.51
C LEU A 10 11.94 -15.96 10.86
N SER A 11 11.60 -15.81 9.58
CA SER A 11 11.87 -14.61 8.78
C SER A 11 10.57 -14.21 8.08
N THR A 12 9.96 -13.05 8.38
CA THR A 12 8.66 -12.65 7.78
C THR A 12 8.45 -11.12 7.57
N LEU A 13 9.18 -10.51 6.64
CA LEU A 13 8.76 -9.63 5.52
C LEU A 13 7.37 -8.87 5.47
N TRP A 14 7.31 -7.78 4.67
CA TRP A 14 6.49 -6.55 4.74
C TRP A 14 5.11 -6.46 4.05
N ILE A 15 4.01 -6.32 4.75
CA ILE A 15 2.69 -6.30 4.07
C ILE A 15 2.39 -5.03 3.25
N GLY A 16 2.41 -5.14 1.93
CA GLY A 16 1.77 -4.20 1.02
C GLY A 16 0.27 -4.45 0.90
N LEU A 17 -0.61 -3.52 1.32
CA LEU A 17 -1.78 -3.11 0.50
C LEU A 17 -2.49 -1.88 1.10
N LEU A 18 -2.54 -0.82 0.29
CA LEU A 18 -3.56 0.22 0.36
C LEU A 18 -3.92 0.50 -1.10
N THR A 19 -5.15 0.13 -1.44
CA THR A 19 -5.77 0.44 -2.70
C THR A 19 -6.69 1.62 -2.51
N SER A 20 -6.59 2.56 -3.44
CA SER A 20 -7.60 3.58 -3.65
C SER A 20 -8.91 2.83 -3.89
N SER A 21 -9.79 2.80 -2.89
CA SER A 21 -11.13 2.28 -3.10
C SER A 21 -11.83 3.19 -4.09
N PHE A 22 -12.20 2.64 -5.23
CA PHE A 22 -12.92 3.39 -6.25
C PHE A 22 -14.41 3.22 -5.97
N ALA A 23 -14.99 4.23 -5.33
CA ALA A 23 -16.43 4.36 -5.29
C ALA A 23 -16.93 4.63 -6.71
N VAL A 24 -17.80 3.76 -7.23
CA VAL A 24 -18.67 4.08 -8.36
C VAL A 24 -19.70 5.07 -7.83
N ALA A 25 -19.42 6.35 -8.02
CA ALA A 25 -20.30 7.43 -7.61
C ALA A 25 -21.36 7.70 -8.67
N ASP A 26 -22.63 7.49 -8.30
CA ASP A 26 -23.79 8.32 -8.68
C ASP A 26 -24.92 7.97 -7.69
N VAL A 27 -25.67 8.91 -7.07
CA VAL A 27 -26.44 10.03 -7.65
C VAL A 27 -26.45 11.26 -6.70
N THR A 28 -26.67 12.43 -7.30
CA THR A 28 -26.76 13.81 -6.79
C THR A 28 -27.73 14.07 -5.62
N ASP A 29 -27.27 14.72 -4.55
CA ASP A 29 -27.82 15.99 -4.05
C ASP A 29 -26.85 16.63 -3.02
N THR A 30 -26.42 17.88 -3.25
CA THR A 30 -25.34 18.59 -2.51
C THR A 30 -24.14 17.69 -2.13
N LYS A 31 -23.38 17.23 -3.12
CA LYS A 31 -22.23 16.31 -2.94
C LYS A 31 -21.22 16.94 -1.99
N SER A 32 -21.22 16.46 -0.73
CA SER A 32 -20.12 16.66 0.21
C SER A 32 -18.79 16.48 -0.53
N PRO A 33 -17.80 17.37 -0.34
CA PRO A 33 -16.48 17.17 -0.94
C PRO A 33 -15.78 15.93 -0.37
N TRP A 34 -16.34 15.34 0.70
CA TRP A 34 -15.86 14.13 1.34
C TRP A 34 -16.54 12.88 0.79
N SER A 35 -15.74 11.84 0.58
CA SER A 35 -16.20 10.47 0.35
C SER A 35 -15.24 9.51 1.03
N GLY A 36 -15.66 8.28 1.30
CA GLY A 36 -14.77 7.30 1.88
C GLY A 36 -15.31 5.90 1.87
N ASP A 37 -14.55 5.00 2.45
CA ASP A 37 -14.96 3.62 2.68
C ASP A 37 -14.23 3.00 3.85
N ALA A 38 -14.90 2.01 4.47
CA ALA A 38 -14.32 1.12 5.45
C ALA A 38 -14.23 -0.29 4.86
N LYS A 39 -13.11 -0.97 5.10
CA LYS A 39 -12.81 -2.32 4.63
C LYS A 39 -12.62 -3.29 5.78
N LEU A 40 -13.14 -4.50 5.61
CA LEU A 40 -12.83 -5.64 6.46
C LEU A 40 -12.62 -6.87 5.58
N GLY A 41 -11.57 -7.64 5.83
CA GLY A 41 -11.24 -8.78 5.00
C GLY A 41 -10.13 -9.67 5.54
N PHE A 42 -9.59 -10.46 4.63
CA PHE A 42 -8.45 -11.32 4.85
C PHE A 42 -7.30 -10.93 3.93
N ILE A 43 -6.08 -11.09 4.43
CA ILE A 43 -4.86 -10.98 3.65
C ILE A 43 -4.09 -12.29 3.70
N TYR A 44 -3.70 -12.76 2.52
CA TYR A 44 -2.64 -13.74 2.36
C TYR A 44 -1.34 -13.00 2.00
N SER A 45 -0.28 -13.33 2.72
CA SER A 45 1.06 -12.85 2.43
C SER A 45 1.99 -14.03 2.14
N LYS A 46 2.71 -13.97 1.02
CA LYS A 46 3.80 -14.89 0.69
C LYS A 46 5.11 -14.12 0.62
N ASN A 47 6.04 -14.58 1.44
CA ASN A 47 7.34 -13.97 1.55
C ASN A 47 8.41 -14.98 1.95
N SER A 48 9.29 -14.64 2.88
CA SER A 48 10.11 -15.62 3.60
C SER A 48 9.29 -16.68 4.35
N ALA A 49 8.03 -16.39 4.69
CA ALA A 49 7.03 -17.32 5.19
C ALA A 49 5.67 -16.99 4.55
N SER A 50 4.71 -17.91 4.69
CA SER A 50 3.32 -17.66 4.31
C SER A 50 2.48 -17.36 5.56
N THR A 51 1.57 -16.40 5.47
CA THR A 51 0.70 -16.02 6.58
C THR A 51 -0.68 -15.64 6.06
N LEU A 52 -1.71 -16.04 6.80
CA LEU A 52 -3.09 -15.61 6.60
C LEU A 52 -3.48 -14.74 7.79
N SER A 53 -4.13 -13.61 7.55
CA SER A 53 -4.45 -12.63 8.60
C SER A 53 -5.76 -11.93 8.28
N VAL A 54 -6.38 -11.36 9.30
CA VAL A 54 -7.50 -10.44 9.14
C VAL A 54 -6.94 -9.05 8.89
N ASN A 55 -7.57 -8.29 8.01
CA ASN A 55 -7.23 -6.89 7.77
C ASN A 55 -8.46 -5.99 7.91
N SER A 56 -8.23 -4.78 8.38
CA SER A 56 -9.22 -3.71 8.33
C SER A 56 -8.60 -2.45 7.73
N GLY A 57 -9.41 -1.59 7.15
CA GLY A 57 -8.92 -0.34 6.58
C GLY A 57 -10.00 0.73 6.50
N ALA A 58 -9.55 1.96 6.39
CA ALA A 58 -10.40 3.11 6.17
C ALA A 58 -9.74 4.03 5.14
N LEU A 59 -10.54 4.54 4.22
CA LEU A 59 -10.14 5.52 3.22
C LEU A 59 -11.05 6.73 3.34
N VAL A 60 -10.45 7.91 3.41
CA VAL A 60 -11.16 9.18 3.36
C VAL A 60 -10.58 9.99 2.23
N LYS A 61 -11.44 10.50 1.36
CA LYS A 61 -11.09 11.34 0.24
C LYS A 61 -11.77 12.69 0.40
N TYR A 62 -11.05 13.72 0.00
CA TYR A 62 -11.58 15.07 -0.11
C TYR A 62 -11.25 15.61 -1.50
N GLN A 63 -12.26 16.05 -2.22
CA GLN A 63 -12.11 16.63 -3.55
C GLN A 63 -12.90 17.93 -3.65
N GLN A 64 -12.18 19.02 -3.87
CA GLN A 64 -12.75 20.34 -4.09
C GLN A 64 -11.89 21.09 -5.11
N GLU A 65 -12.54 21.59 -6.17
CA GLU A 65 -11.87 22.31 -7.27
C GLU A 65 -10.68 21.51 -7.84
N GLN A 66 -9.48 22.09 -7.79
CA GLN A 66 -8.23 21.52 -8.29
C GLN A 66 -7.52 20.63 -7.25
N TRP A 67 -8.04 20.55 -6.02
CA TRP A 67 -7.43 19.82 -4.93
C TRP A 67 -8.07 18.44 -4.74
N ARG A 68 -7.21 17.42 -4.64
CA ARG A 68 -7.60 16.07 -4.23
C ARG A 68 -6.71 15.61 -3.10
N GLN A 69 -7.32 15.13 -2.03
CA GLN A 69 -6.63 14.56 -0.88
C GLN A 69 -7.17 13.17 -0.59
N GLN A 70 -6.31 12.29 -0.13
CA GLN A 70 -6.65 10.94 0.28
C GLN A 70 -5.89 10.59 1.55
N LEU A 71 -6.60 10.15 2.59
CA LEU A 71 -6.04 9.60 3.80
C LEU A 71 -6.47 8.14 3.92
N ALA A 72 -5.51 7.25 4.07
CA ALA A 72 -5.73 5.83 4.04
C ALA A 72 -5.05 5.14 5.23
N LEU A 73 -5.83 4.38 5.99
CA LEU A 73 -5.42 3.63 7.18
C LEU A 73 -5.65 2.14 6.91
N ALA A 74 -4.68 1.30 7.27
CA ALA A 74 -4.84 -0.15 7.22
C ALA A 74 -4.18 -0.81 8.43
N THR A 75 -4.83 -1.82 8.98
CA THR A 75 -4.31 -2.65 10.07
C THR A 75 -4.41 -4.13 9.71
N PHE A 76 -3.46 -4.92 10.19
CA PHE A 76 -3.38 -6.35 9.92
C PHE A 76 -3.15 -7.11 11.22
N TYR A 77 -3.94 -8.16 11.42
CA TYR A 77 -3.95 -8.99 12.61
C TYR A 77 -3.81 -10.46 12.24
N SER A 78 -2.72 -11.09 12.68
CA SER A 78 -2.48 -12.53 12.46
C SER A 78 -2.60 -13.24 13.80
N TYR A 79 -3.42 -14.28 13.86
CA TYR A 79 -3.45 -15.17 15.02
C TYR A 79 -2.35 -16.24 14.90
N LYS A 80 -1.54 -16.42 15.94
CA LYS A 80 -0.52 -17.49 16.00
C LYS A 80 -0.77 -18.35 17.24
N SER A 81 -1.16 -19.60 17.02
CA SER A 81 -1.55 -20.54 18.08
C SER A 81 -0.44 -20.91 19.09
N ASP A 82 0.84 -20.72 18.73
CA ASP A 82 2.00 -21.26 19.48
C ASP A 82 2.95 -20.18 20.03
N SER A 83 2.53 -18.91 20.07
CA SER A 83 3.33 -17.81 20.63
C SER A 83 2.49 -16.89 21.51
N ASN A 84 3.03 -16.45 22.65
CA ASN A 84 2.47 -15.39 23.52
C ASN A 84 2.44 -13.99 22.85
N ASP A 85 2.52 -13.93 21.52
CA ASP A 85 2.65 -12.71 20.72
C ASP A 85 1.32 -12.49 19.98
N ASP A 86 0.25 -12.31 20.77
CA ASP A 86 -1.08 -11.92 20.29
C ASP A 86 -1.14 -10.40 20.10
N GLY A 87 -1.38 -9.90 18.88
CA GLY A 87 -1.46 -8.45 18.64
C GLY A 87 -1.63 -8.00 17.19
N THR A 88 -1.89 -6.70 16.99
CA THR A 88 -1.81 -6.07 15.67
C THR A 88 -0.37 -6.10 15.19
N ASN A 89 -0.11 -6.95 14.20
CA ASN A 89 1.24 -7.18 13.70
C ASN A 89 1.72 -6.06 12.79
N LYS A 90 0.79 -5.27 12.25
CA LYS A 90 1.10 -4.19 11.34
C LYS A 90 0.02 -3.14 11.23
N TYR A 91 0.44 -1.89 11.06
CA TYR A 91 -0.43 -0.81 10.60
C TYR A 91 0.27 0.09 9.60
N ARG A 92 -0.53 0.76 8.77
CA ARG A 92 -0.08 1.63 7.70
C ARG A 92 -0.95 2.86 7.62
N LEU A 93 -0.31 4.00 7.39
CA LEU A 93 -0.92 5.29 7.12
C LEU A 93 -0.35 5.84 5.82
N ILE A 94 -1.21 6.22 4.88
CA ILE A 94 -0.84 6.93 3.65
C ILE A 94 -1.66 8.21 3.54
N TYR A 95 -0.98 9.29 3.19
CA TYR A 95 -1.60 10.56 2.83
C TYR A 95 -1.13 10.98 1.44
N ASP A 96 -2.07 11.19 0.53
CA ASP A 96 -1.84 11.72 -0.81
C ASP A 96 -2.50 13.08 -0.94
N ILE A 97 -1.81 14.02 -1.57
CA ILE A 97 -2.34 15.33 -1.98
C ILE A 97 -1.96 15.57 -3.43
N LYS A 98 -2.91 16.01 -4.26
CA LYS A 98 -2.69 16.42 -5.65
C LYS A 98 -3.35 17.78 -5.87
N HIS A 99 -2.67 18.63 -6.62
CA HIS A 99 -3.20 19.90 -7.11
C HIS A 99 -3.04 19.99 -8.63
N ASP A 100 -4.15 20.11 -9.34
CA ASP A 100 -4.16 20.23 -10.79
C ASP A 100 -3.73 21.62 -11.22
N ILE A 101 -2.61 21.69 -11.94
CA ILE A 101 -2.14 22.91 -12.59
C ILE A 101 -2.90 23.13 -13.90
N SER A 102 -3.20 22.04 -14.60
CA SER A 102 -3.99 22.02 -15.83
C SER A 102 -4.71 20.68 -15.97
N ARG A 103 -5.45 20.47 -17.06
CA ARG A 103 -6.11 19.18 -17.36
C ARG A 103 -5.14 18.00 -17.38
N HIS A 104 -3.89 18.21 -17.79
CA HIS A 104 -2.92 17.12 -18.00
C HIS A 104 -1.74 17.16 -17.04
N LEU A 105 -1.61 18.18 -16.19
CA LEU A 105 -0.46 18.37 -15.31
C LEU A 105 -0.90 18.67 -13.89
N PHE A 106 -0.25 18.04 -12.92
CA PHE A 106 -0.49 18.25 -11.51
C PHE A 106 0.81 18.23 -10.71
N VAL A 107 0.79 18.86 -9.54
CA VAL A 107 1.78 18.60 -8.48
C VAL A 107 1.20 17.62 -7.49
N PHE A 108 2.05 16.80 -6.88
CA PHE A 108 1.62 15.84 -5.88
C PHE A 108 2.54 15.82 -4.67
N GLY A 109 1.98 15.39 -3.54
CA GLY A 109 2.68 14.96 -2.35
C GLY A 109 2.15 13.60 -1.91
N ASN A 110 3.05 12.72 -1.47
CA ASN A 110 2.74 11.40 -0.93
C ASN A 110 3.55 11.19 0.35
N SER A 111 2.87 10.89 1.45
CA SER A 111 3.49 10.51 2.72
C SER A 111 3.01 9.13 3.12
N LYS A 112 3.91 8.27 3.55
CA LYS A 112 3.59 6.91 4.01
C LYS A 112 4.33 6.62 5.30
N TYR A 113 3.61 6.13 6.29
CA TYR A 113 4.19 5.54 7.49
C TYR A 113 3.73 4.09 7.63
N GLU A 114 4.67 3.23 8.00
CA GLU A 114 4.44 1.82 8.22
C GLU A 114 5.16 1.35 9.48
N HIS A 115 4.43 0.60 10.29
CA HIS A 115 4.99 -0.19 11.36
C HIS A 115 4.63 -1.65 11.14
N ASP A 116 5.63 -2.52 11.17
CA ASP A 116 5.47 -3.95 10.95
C ASP A 116 6.39 -4.72 11.90
N GLN A 117 5.80 -5.63 12.68
CA GLN A 117 6.52 -6.37 13.72
C GLN A 117 7.44 -7.46 13.17
N TYR A 118 7.25 -7.87 11.91
CA TYR A 118 7.93 -9.04 11.36
C TYR A 118 8.80 -8.71 10.13
N ALA A 119 8.51 -7.61 9.45
CA ALA A 119 9.18 -7.13 8.25
C ALA A 119 10.68 -6.83 8.41
N THR A 120 11.37 -6.50 7.32
CA THR A 120 12.80 -6.10 7.38
C THR A 120 12.99 -4.79 8.15
N TYR A 121 12.13 -3.80 7.93
CA TYR A 121 12.09 -2.59 8.74
C TYR A 121 10.90 -2.64 9.69
N ARG A 122 11.15 -2.32 10.96
CA ARG A 122 10.14 -2.19 12.01
C ARG A 122 9.33 -0.91 11.84
N HIS A 123 9.99 0.15 11.40
CA HIS A 123 9.38 1.43 11.10
C HIS A 123 9.92 1.93 9.77
N GLN A 124 9.05 2.43 8.92
CA GLN A 124 9.45 3.16 7.72
C GLN A 124 8.51 4.34 7.52
N ALA A 125 9.09 5.52 7.37
CA ALA A 125 8.38 6.72 6.95
C ALA A 125 8.99 7.21 5.63
N LEU A 126 8.17 7.63 4.68
CA LEU A 126 8.63 8.37 3.52
C LEU A 126 7.72 9.55 3.24
N ALA A 127 8.31 10.59 2.64
CA ALA A 127 7.63 11.74 2.09
C ALA A 127 8.21 12.03 0.71
N VAL A 128 7.36 12.11 -0.29
CA VAL A 128 7.72 12.36 -1.69
C VAL A 128 6.86 13.50 -2.20
N GLY A 129 7.45 14.38 -2.99
CA GLY A 129 6.72 15.42 -3.71
C GLY A 129 7.25 15.59 -5.12
N GLY A 130 6.39 15.95 -6.07
CA GLY A 130 6.83 16.03 -7.45
C GLY A 130 5.78 16.51 -8.44
N LEU A 131 6.09 16.30 -9.71
CA LEU A 131 5.23 16.62 -10.84
C LEU A 131 4.67 15.34 -11.45
N GLY A 132 3.43 15.41 -11.89
CA GLY A 132 2.80 14.32 -12.59
C GLY A 132 1.96 14.78 -13.77
N ALA A 133 1.64 13.81 -14.61
CA ALA A 133 0.85 14.02 -15.81
C ALA A 133 -0.28 13.00 -15.89
N THR A 134 -1.45 13.47 -16.31
CA THR A 134 -2.59 12.61 -16.66
C THR A 134 -2.46 12.26 -18.15
N LEU A 135 -2.10 11.02 -18.45
CA LEU A 135 -1.92 10.52 -19.82
C LEU A 135 -3.24 10.22 -20.51
N LEU A 136 -4.20 9.73 -19.73
CA LEU A 136 -5.52 9.37 -20.20
C LEU A 136 -6.53 9.81 -19.15
N ASP A 137 -7.54 10.57 -19.57
CA ASP A 137 -8.66 10.98 -18.73
C ASP A 137 -9.93 10.86 -19.57
N THR A 138 -10.61 9.73 -19.46
CA THR A 138 -11.90 9.44 -20.08
C THR A 138 -12.96 9.27 -19.00
N GLU A 139 -14.22 9.15 -19.40
CA GLU A 139 -15.33 8.92 -18.46
C GLU A 139 -15.14 7.68 -17.57
N THR A 140 -14.46 6.66 -18.09
CA THR A 140 -14.27 5.38 -17.39
C THR A 140 -12.84 5.11 -16.97
N THR A 141 -11.85 5.74 -17.59
CA THR A 141 -10.45 5.34 -17.47
C THR A 141 -9.55 6.53 -17.21
N LYS A 142 -8.70 6.41 -16.19
CA LYS A 142 -7.70 7.41 -15.84
C LYS A 142 -6.33 6.79 -15.68
N VAL A 143 -5.32 7.41 -16.27
CA VAL A 143 -3.92 7.00 -16.16
C VAL A 143 -3.08 8.20 -15.76
N ASP A 144 -2.48 8.15 -14.58
CA ASP A 144 -1.55 9.16 -14.09
C ASP A 144 -0.15 8.57 -14.02
N LEU A 145 0.86 9.38 -14.30
CA LEU A 145 2.24 9.13 -13.93
C LEU A 145 2.80 10.27 -13.09
N GLY A 146 3.81 10.01 -12.30
CA GLY A 146 4.50 11.04 -11.55
C GLY A 146 5.95 10.68 -11.28
N LEU A 147 6.76 11.73 -11.10
CA LEU A 147 8.13 11.62 -10.64
C LEU A 147 8.45 12.74 -9.65
N GLY A 148 9.32 12.45 -8.70
CA GLY A 148 9.74 13.46 -7.74
C GLY A 148 10.79 12.97 -6.75
N PRO A 149 11.54 13.90 -6.13
CA PRO A 149 12.39 13.57 -5.01
C PRO A 149 11.55 13.24 -3.77
N GLY A 150 12.17 12.53 -2.84
CA GLY A 150 11.61 12.32 -1.52
C GLY A 150 12.68 12.00 -0.51
N PHE A 151 12.23 11.79 0.71
CA PHE A 151 13.06 11.40 1.83
C PHE A 151 12.45 10.17 2.49
N ARG A 152 13.30 9.22 2.88
CA ARG A 152 12.89 8.00 3.56
C ARG A 152 13.68 7.82 4.85
N HIS A 153 12.95 7.54 5.92
CA HIS A 153 13.48 7.11 7.20
C HIS A 153 13.12 5.64 7.42
N SER A 154 14.11 4.82 7.75
CA SER A 154 13.93 3.39 7.97
C SER A 154 14.58 2.97 9.29
N VAL A 155 13.88 2.14 10.07
CA VAL A 155 14.41 1.51 11.28
C VAL A 155 14.30 0.01 11.14
N ARG A 156 15.44 -0.67 11.11
CA ARG A 156 15.52 -2.14 11.06
C ARG A 156 15.01 -2.79 12.35
N GLN A 157 14.61 -4.06 12.25
CA GLN A 157 14.23 -4.86 13.42
C GLN A 157 15.36 -4.90 14.46
N PRO A 158 15.05 -4.97 15.76
CA PRO A 158 16.05 -5.11 16.82
C PRO A 158 16.98 -6.33 16.61
N SER A 159 16.43 -7.40 16.04
CA SER A 159 17.13 -8.66 15.75
C SER A 159 17.91 -8.65 14.42
N SER A 160 17.95 -7.52 13.71
CA SER A 160 18.64 -7.44 12.41
C SER A 160 20.16 -7.55 12.58
N THR A 161 20.79 -8.45 11.80
CA THR A 161 22.25 -8.69 11.79
C THR A 161 22.97 -8.04 10.60
N VAL A 162 22.27 -7.16 9.86
CA VAL A 162 22.85 -6.43 8.71
C VAL A 162 23.84 -5.38 9.24
N GLN A 163 25.05 -5.34 8.67
CA GLN A 163 26.04 -4.31 9.00
C GLN A 163 25.51 -2.88 8.69
N GLY A 164 25.96 -1.91 9.47
CA GLY A 164 25.56 -0.50 9.38
C GLY A 164 24.53 -0.07 10.43
N SER A 165 24.11 1.19 10.35
CA SER A 165 23.19 1.80 11.31
C SER A 165 21.81 1.12 11.28
N ARG A 166 21.23 0.90 12.47
CA ARG A 166 19.87 0.34 12.60
C ARG A 166 18.80 1.32 12.11
N SER A 167 19.06 2.60 12.26
CA SER A 167 18.25 3.69 11.74
C SER A 167 18.99 4.32 10.58
N ASP A 168 18.25 4.62 9.52
CA ASP A 168 18.80 5.15 8.30
C ASP A 168 17.88 6.20 7.70
N ASN A 169 18.50 7.17 7.03
CA ASN A 169 17.89 8.36 6.46
C ASN A 169 18.49 8.55 5.07
N GLU A 170 17.66 8.58 4.04
CA GLU A 170 18.14 8.69 2.68
C GLU A 170 17.22 9.56 1.83
N TRP A 171 17.82 10.24 0.86
CA TRP A 171 17.09 10.82 -0.25
C TRP A 171 16.70 9.71 -1.21
N ILE A 172 15.50 9.81 -1.77
CA ILE A 172 15.00 8.87 -2.77
C ILE A 172 14.54 9.61 -4.03
N ALA A 173 14.73 8.98 -5.18
CA ALA A 173 14.03 9.33 -6.41
C ALA A 173 12.81 8.43 -6.54
N ASN A 174 11.63 9.03 -6.61
CA ASN A 174 10.38 8.31 -6.80
C ASN A 174 9.87 8.45 -8.24
N ALA A 175 9.34 7.36 -8.77
CA ALA A 175 8.50 7.35 -9.94
C ALA A 175 7.29 6.44 -9.72
N PHE A 176 6.15 6.79 -10.30
CA PHE A 176 4.97 5.92 -10.31
C PHE A 176 4.16 6.07 -11.61
N VAL A 177 3.39 5.02 -11.90
CA VAL A 177 2.26 5.03 -12.83
C VAL A 177 1.08 4.36 -12.14
N GLN A 178 -0.10 4.94 -12.28
CA GLN A 178 -1.36 4.39 -11.77
C GLN A 178 -2.41 4.46 -12.86
N ALA A 179 -3.14 3.37 -13.05
CA ALA A 179 -4.24 3.25 -13.99
C ALA A 179 -5.46 2.72 -13.25
N GLN A 180 -6.63 3.26 -13.58
CA GLN A 180 -7.93 2.80 -13.10
C GLN A 180 -8.90 2.79 -14.26
N SER A 181 -9.79 1.79 -14.32
CA SER A 181 -10.81 1.69 -15.36
C SER A 181 -12.10 1.07 -14.81
N ALA A 182 -13.22 1.74 -15.03
CA ALA A 182 -14.55 1.16 -14.88
C ALA A 182 -14.87 0.31 -16.12
N ILE A 183 -14.88 -1.01 -15.94
CA ILE A 183 -15.16 -1.98 -17.01
C ILE A 183 -16.66 -2.12 -17.24
N SER A 184 -17.45 -2.01 -16.18
CA SER A 184 -18.91 -1.95 -16.23
C SER A 184 -19.44 -1.14 -15.05
N GLN A 185 -20.76 -0.97 -14.94
CA GLN A 185 -21.40 -0.29 -13.81
C GLN A 185 -21.03 -0.91 -12.45
N ASN A 186 -20.70 -2.20 -12.43
CA ASN A 186 -20.43 -2.94 -11.20
C ASN A 186 -18.98 -3.46 -11.10
N LEU A 187 -18.12 -3.20 -12.09
CA LEU A 187 -16.77 -3.76 -12.13
C LEU A 187 -15.76 -2.68 -12.45
N ALA A 188 -14.78 -2.52 -11.56
CA ALA A 188 -13.63 -1.64 -11.77
C ALA A 188 -12.33 -2.40 -11.57
N ILE A 189 -11.33 -2.06 -12.37
CA ILE A 189 -9.96 -2.56 -12.23
C ILE A 189 -9.01 -1.41 -11.95
N GLY A 190 -7.92 -1.71 -11.27
CA GLY A 190 -6.82 -0.79 -11.04
C GLY A 190 -5.49 -1.50 -11.15
N ALA A 191 -4.48 -0.77 -11.59
CA ALA A 191 -3.09 -1.24 -11.63
C ALA A 191 -2.16 -0.08 -11.28
N SER A 192 -1.07 -0.36 -10.58
CA SER A 192 -0.02 0.64 -10.38
C SER A 192 1.35 0.01 -10.33
N ALA A 193 2.36 0.76 -10.75
CA ALA A 193 3.76 0.43 -10.53
C ALA A 193 4.44 1.65 -9.90
N ARG A 194 5.32 1.42 -8.94
CA ARG A 194 6.06 2.47 -8.25
C ARG A 194 7.49 1.98 -7.98
N VAL A 195 8.44 2.90 -8.09
CA VAL A 195 9.83 2.70 -7.71
C VAL A 195 10.25 3.82 -6.76
N ASP A 196 10.80 3.47 -5.62
CA ASP A 196 11.47 4.35 -4.66
C ASP A 196 12.96 3.98 -4.66
N TYR A 197 13.77 4.66 -5.49
CA TYR A 197 15.20 4.43 -5.63
C TYR A 197 15.98 5.24 -4.59
N GLY A 198 16.78 4.58 -3.77
CA GLY A 198 17.68 5.19 -2.79
C GLY A 198 18.94 4.36 -2.59
N ASP A 199 19.96 4.98 -2.01
CA ASP A 199 21.28 4.38 -1.82
C ASP A 199 21.23 3.14 -0.92
N SER A 200 20.38 3.17 0.11
CA SER A 200 20.29 2.08 1.07
C SER A 200 19.36 0.97 0.60
N ASN A 201 18.32 1.32 -0.15
CA ASN A 201 17.39 0.35 -0.72
C ASN A 201 16.66 0.91 -1.94
N THR A 202 16.40 0.06 -2.94
CA THR A 202 15.43 0.35 -3.99
C THR A 202 14.20 -0.50 -3.74
N THR A 203 13.04 0.13 -3.60
CA THR A 203 11.75 -0.56 -3.45
C THR A 203 10.95 -0.42 -4.74
N THR A 204 10.64 -1.55 -5.36
CA THR A 204 9.72 -1.62 -6.51
C THR A 204 8.43 -2.26 -6.04
N SER A 205 7.27 -1.66 -6.32
CA SER A 205 5.96 -2.24 -6.01
C SER A 205 5.06 -2.23 -7.23
N ILE A 206 4.41 -3.36 -7.51
CA ILE A 206 3.39 -3.52 -8.54
C ILE A 206 2.09 -3.94 -7.85
N LYS A 207 1.00 -3.22 -8.09
CA LYS A 207 -0.32 -3.53 -7.52
C LYS A 207 -1.34 -3.77 -8.62
N GLY A 208 -2.25 -4.70 -8.35
CA GLY A 208 -3.49 -4.88 -9.10
C GLY A 208 -4.68 -4.86 -8.14
N SER A 209 -5.81 -4.34 -8.59
CA SER A 209 -7.06 -4.33 -7.83
C SER A 209 -8.25 -4.63 -8.73
N LEU A 210 -9.21 -5.37 -8.19
CA LEU A 210 -10.51 -5.68 -8.79
C LEU A 210 -11.59 -5.35 -7.77
N SER A 211 -12.52 -4.46 -8.13
CA SER A 211 -13.64 -4.08 -7.28
C SER A 211 -14.94 -4.45 -7.97
N ASN A 212 -15.76 -5.26 -7.30
CA ASN A 212 -17.09 -5.65 -7.76
C ASN A 212 -18.17 -5.08 -6.83
N LYS A 213 -19.01 -4.19 -7.35
CA LYS A 213 -20.14 -3.60 -6.64
C LYS A 213 -21.23 -4.67 -6.45
N LEU A 214 -21.52 -5.00 -5.20
CA LEU A 214 -22.55 -5.96 -4.80
C LEU A 214 -23.88 -5.26 -4.50
N ALA A 215 -23.81 -4.06 -3.94
CA ALA A 215 -24.95 -3.18 -3.67
C ALA A 215 -24.50 -1.72 -3.77
N GLU A 216 -25.42 -0.77 -3.59
CA GLU A 216 -25.16 0.67 -3.76
C GLU A 216 -23.87 1.16 -3.07
N ARG A 217 -23.66 0.72 -1.83
CA ARG A 217 -22.50 1.08 -1.00
C ARG A 217 -21.57 -0.09 -0.67
N LEU A 218 -21.89 -1.31 -1.09
CA LEU A 218 -21.14 -2.51 -0.74
C LEU A 218 -20.41 -3.07 -1.96
N ALA A 219 -19.11 -3.30 -1.83
CA ALA A 219 -18.28 -3.91 -2.86
C ALA A 219 -17.41 -5.04 -2.31
N LEU A 220 -17.18 -6.07 -3.13
CA LEU A 220 -16.12 -7.06 -2.92
C LEU A 220 -14.87 -6.57 -3.63
N VAL A 221 -13.77 -6.46 -2.89
CA VAL A 221 -12.49 -5.95 -3.39
C VAL A 221 -11.44 -7.04 -3.25
N PHE A 222 -10.83 -7.39 -4.37
CA PHE A 222 -9.62 -8.20 -4.41
C PHE A 222 -8.45 -7.29 -4.79
N ASP A 223 -7.40 -7.30 -3.99
CA ASP A 223 -6.17 -6.59 -4.33
C ASP A 223 -4.98 -7.53 -4.25
N THR A 224 -3.95 -7.25 -5.06
CA THR A 224 -2.65 -7.92 -4.95
C THR A 224 -1.53 -6.93 -5.09
N GLU A 225 -0.44 -7.13 -4.34
CA GLU A 225 0.75 -6.30 -4.39
C GLU A 225 1.98 -7.20 -4.41
N TYR A 226 2.83 -7.01 -5.41
CA TYR A 226 4.18 -7.55 -5.46
C TYR A 226 5.16 -6.44 -5.05
N ILE A 227 6.06 -6.74 -4.12
CA ILE A 227 7.13 -5.83 -3.70
C ILE A 227 8.47 -6.52 -3.93
N ASN A 228 9.44 -5.77 -4.45
CA ASN A 228 10.84 -6.15 -4.49
C ASN A 228 11.69 -5.10 -3.76
N ASN A 229 12.55 -5.56 -2.86
CA ASN A 229 13.55 -4.73 -2.19
C ASN A 229 14.96 -5.16 -2.61
N SER A 230 15.78 -4.23 -3.11
CA SER A 230 17.17 -4.54 -3.50
C SER A 230 18.01 -5.00 -2.32
N THR A 231 17.73 -4.44 -1.14
CA THR A 231 18.44 -4.69 0.11
C THR A 231 17.49 -5.27 1.15
N VAL A 232 17.81 -6.48 1.62
CA VAL A 232 17.05 -7.18 2.67
C VAL A 232 17.99 -7.79 3.70
N ALA A 233 17.48 -8.10 4.90
CA ALA A 233 18.29 -8.77 5.91
C ALA A 233 18.67 -10.19 5.48
N LYS A 234 19.77 -10.72 6.03
CA LYS A 234 20.25 -12.07 5.71
C LYS A 234 19.15 -13.10 6.00
N GLY A 235 18.88 -13.98 5.03
CA GLY A 235 17.82 -14.99 5.12
C GLY A 235 16.40 -14.49 4.81
N LYS A 236 16.22 -13.22 4.44
CA LYS A 236 14.94 -12.68 3.97
C LYS A 236 14.85 -12.74 2.45
N SER A 237 13.63 -12.96 1.93
CA SER A 237 13.35 -12.85 0.50
C SER A 237 13.39 -11.38 0.08
N ARG A 238 13.84 -11.12 -1.14
CA ARG A 238 13.70 -9.80 -1.78
C ARG A 238 12.28 -9.58 -2.30
N ASP A 239 11.61 -10.68 -2.62
CA ASP A 239 10.31 -10.74 -3.27
C ASP A 239 9.20 -11.04 -2.28
N GLU A 240 8.11 -10.32 -2.46
CA GLU A 240 7.00 -10.27 -1.52
C GLU A 240 5.70 -10.22 -2.32
N ILE A 241 4.73 -11.04 -1.97
CA ILE A 241 3.41 -11.04 -2.60
C ILE A 241 2.35 -10.94 -1.52
N TYR A 242 1.42 -10.03 -1.72
CA TYR A 242 0.24 -9.83 -0.90
C TYR A 242 -1.00 -9.99 -1.74
N SER A 243 -2.02 -10.59 -1.17
CA SER A 243 -3.32 -10.74 -1.78
C SER A 243 -4.39 -10.52 -0.70
N THR A 244 -5.23 -9.51 -0.88
CA THR A 244 -6.35 -9.22 0.00
C THR A 244 -7.66 -9.58 -0.67
N LEU A 245 -8.61 -10.08 0.13
CA LEU A 245 -10.01 -10.17 -0.23
C LEU A 245 -10.80 -9.48 0.87
N SER A 246 -11.51 -8.41 0.54
CA SER A 246 -12.20 -7.56 1.52
C SER A 246 -13.59 -7.17 1.06
N LEU A 247 -14.51 -7.00 2.01
CA LEU A 247 -15.73 -6.24 1.80
C LEU A 247 -15.46 -4.77 2.11
N SER A 248 -15.93 -3.90 1.24
CA SER A 248 -15.79 -2.45 1.34
C SER A 248 -17.16 -1.79 1.41
N TYR A 249 -17.37 -0.94 2.41
CA TYR A 249 -18.59 -0.16 2.57
C TYR A 249 -18.30 1.32 2.36
N ALA A 250 -18.89 1.93 1.33
CA ALA A 250 -18.72 3.33 0.98
C ALA A 250 -19.66 4.26 1.77
N PHE A 251 -19.18 5.44 2.13
CA PHE A 251 -19.94 6.50 2.80
C PHE A 251 -19.66 7.88 2.21
#